data_AF-A0AAV8HXR9-F1
#
_entry.id   AF-A0AAV8HXR9-F1
#
_cell.length_a   1.000
_cell.length_b   1.000
_cell.length_c   1.000
_cell.angle_alpha   90.00
_cell.angle_beta   90.00
_cell.angle_gamma   90.00
#
_symmetry.space_group_name_H-M   'P 1'
#
loop_
_entity.id
_entity.type
_entity.pdbx_description
1 polymer ?
#
loop_
_entity_poly.entity_id
_entity_poly.type
_entity_poly.pdbx_seq_one_letter_code
_entity_poly.pdbx_strand_id
1 'polypeptide(L)'
;MPNINHRLSPELSQMFVQPLLAVLCSCAELRAGHLPGGKVVKIQHYGRRSRDYIFGVVSIGSQTHNKGSPRSRAPLNPPFKIENYKRDENCCFNWKADKNSSIPCAPEEFGGCGRSILELKCMHPEKILSELESKSEKIVQQKNYSGDLFSMDPCACLSSSGAVHNELEILRRAAEREGSSDNYIYCPTGKDAMQDGGLAHFQAHWARGEPVIVRNVLEQTSGLSWEPMVMWRALRERTNGKVDSEQFSVRAIDCLDLCEVKMNIRQFFNGYEKGRYHSNRWPEMLKLKEPTSSFDERLPRHCAEFLTALPFPEYTDPHYGPFNLVVKLPERIIKPDLGPRTYIAYGFREELGRGDSVIKLHCNMSDAVNVLTYAAEVEPDEFLMKQIQKLKKNQLQQDKDELLFHASPVASFSEATDITENSCTAVVLSAANRSSVGKTSEGEKKDEYGGALWDIFRREDVPKLSEFLIKHSGEFRHINCIPIKQVFHPIHDQTFYLTAEHKMKLK
;
A
#
# COMPACT_ATOMS: atom_id res chain seq x y z
N MET A 1 -9.90 15.45 -7.15
CA MET A 1 -9.26 14.30 -7.85
C MET A 1 -10.09 13.03 -7.74
N PRO A 2 -9.98 12.10 -8.71
CA PRO A 2 -10.73 10.87 -8.69
C PRO A 2 -10.05 9.85 -7.77
N ASN A 3 -10.83 9.34 -6.82
CA ASN A 3 -10.44 8.22 -5.98
C ASN A 3 -11.53 7.15 -6.10
N ILE A 4 -11.11 5.90 -6.28
CA ILE A 4 -11.97 4.74 -6.27
C ILE A 4 -12.00 4.21 -4.82
N ASN A 5 -13.10 4.42 -4.09
CA ASN A 5 -13.28 3.90 -2.71
C ASN A 5 -13.97 2.52 -2.78
N HIS A 6 -13.32 1.43 -2.37
CA HIS A 6 -13.94 0.10 -2.42
C HIS A 6 -13.70 -0.78 -1.21
N ARG A 7 -14.79 -1.33 -0.66
CA ARG A 7 -14.74 -2.42 0.34
C ARG A 7 -14.72 -3.77 -0.39
N LEU A 8 -13.74 -4.60 -0.08
CA LEU A 8 -13.56 -5.94 -0.63
C LEU A 8 -14.17 -6.98 0.31
N SER A 9 -15.23 -7.70 -0.06
CA SER A 9 -15.60 -8.97 0.57
C SER A 9 -14.57 -10.08 0.23
N PRO A 10 -14.49 -11.19 0.99
CA PRO A 10 -13.62 -12.36 0.70
C PRO A 10 -13.78 -13.00 -0.69
N GLU A 11 -14.68 -12.45 -1.47
CA GLU A 11 -15.05 -12.88 -2.80
C GLU A 11 -14.40 -11.99 -3.87
N LEU A 12 -13.30 -11.27 -3.62
CA LEU A 12 -12.81 -10.28 -4.60
C LEU A 12 -11.30 -10.38 -4.83
N SER A 13 -10.92 -10.33 -6.12
CA SER A 13 -9.55 -10.19 -6.60
C SER A 13 -9.40 -8.96 -7.49
N GLN A 14 -8.22 -8.33 -7.52
CA GLN A 14 -7.96 -7.10 -8.29
C GLN A 14 -6.66 -7.20 -9.08
N MET A 15 -6.64 -6.73 -10.34
CA MET A 15 -5.44 -6.60 -11.19
C MET A 15 -5.08 -5.13 -11.46
N PHE A 16 -3.78 -4.78 -11.45
CA PHE A 16 -3.25 -3.42 -11.66
C PHE A 16 -2.10 -3.35 -12.69
N VAL A 17 -1.96 -2.23 -13.42
CA VAL A 17 -0.89 -1.99 -14.44
C VAL A 17 0.15 -0.96 -14.00
N GLN A 18 1.45 -1.15 -14.31
CA GLN A 18 2.37 -0.10 -14.85
C GLN A 18 3.59 -0.69 -15.61
N PRO A 19 3.98 -0.11 -16.77
CA PRO A 19 5.23 -0.45 -17.45
C PRO A 19 6.46 0.20 -16.81
N LEU A 20 7.54 -0.59 -16.70
CA LEU A 20 8.86 -0.20 -16.23
C LEU A 20 9.53 0.84 -17.17
N LEU A 21 9.74 2.05 -16.67
CA LEU A 21 10.77 2.99 -17.19
C LEU A 21 11.65 3.57 -16.07
N ALA A 22 11.66 2.98 -14.87
CA ALA A 22 12.36 3.57 -13.72
C ALA A 22 13.90 3.40 -13.76
N VAL A 23 14.41 2.28 -14.29
CA VAL A 23 15.84 1.96 -14.24
C VAL A 23 16.66 2.76 -15.26
N LEU A 24 16.14 2.92 -16.49
CA LEU A 24 16.84 3.69 -17.52
C LEU A 24 16.86 5.19 -17.20
N CYS A 25 15.75 5.72 -16.67
CA CYS A 25 15.67 7.11 -16.23
C CYS A 25 16.63 7.38 -15.06
N SER A 26 16.65 6.54 -14.02
CA SER A 26 17.56 6.71 -12.89
C SER A 26 19.04 6.59 -13.25
N CYS A 27 19.42 5.68 -14.17
CA CYS A 27 20.79 5.63 -14.70
C CYS A 27 21.16 6.88 -15.52
N ALA A 28 20.23 7.41 -16.32
CA ALA A 28 20.44 8.63 -17.09
C ALA A 28 20.58 9.86 -16.18
N GLU A 29 19.74 9.97 -15.15
CA GLU A 29 19.79 11.01 -14.12
C GLU A 29 21.13 10.98 -13.36
N LEU A 30 21.57 9.81 -12.90
CA LEU A 30 22.86 9.63 -12.22
C LEU A 30 24.05 10.06 -13.10
N ARG A 31 24.02 9.71 -14.40
CA ARG A 31 25.06 10.14 -15.36
C ARG A 31 25.00 11.64 -15.63
N ALA A 32 23.81 12.23 -15.59
CA ALA A 32 23.62 13.67 -15.71
C ALA A 32 23.90 14.43 -14.40
N GLY A 33 24.33 13.74 -13.34
CA GLY A 33 24.62 14.34 -12.03
C GLY A 33 23.37 14.72 -11.23
N HIS A 34 22.19 14.25 -11.64
CA HIS A 34 20.94 14.47 -10.95
C HIS A 34 20.69 13.32 -9.96
N LEU A 35 20.51 13.67 -8.69
CA LEU A 35 20.04 12.75 -7.65
C LEU A 35 18.71 13.29 -7.12
N PRO A 36 17.60 13.09 -7.85
CA PRO A 36 16.28 13.46 -7.34
C PRO A 36 16.02 12.70 -6.02
N GLY A 37 15.84 13.45 -4.92
CA GLY A 37 15.69 12.90 -3.57
C GLY A 37 16.99 12.75 -2.75
N GLY A 38 18.18 12.97 -3.33
CA GLY A 38 19.48 12.80 -2.66
C GLY A 38 19.93 13.96 -1.76
N LYS A 39 19.04 14.86 -1.34
CA LYS A 39 19.41 15.92 -0.39
C LYS A 39 19.62 15.32 1.00
N VAL A 40 20.54 15.92 1.76
CA VAL A 40 21.06 15.47 3.07
C VAL A 40 20.01 14.68 3.87
N VAL A 41 20.17 13.36 3.92
CA VAL A 41 19.42 12.51 4.87
C VAL A 41 19.98 12.82 6.25
N LYS A 42 19.40 13.81 6.93
CA LYS A 42 19.53 13.86 8.39
C LYS A 42 18.84 12.60 8.89
N ILE A 43 19.61 11.67 9.48
CA ILE A 43 19.02 10.58 10.24
C ILE A 43 18.22 11.24 11.35
N GLN A 44 16.91 11.31 11.13
CA GLN A 44 16.03 11.95 12.08
C GLN A 44 15.85 10.97 13.23
N HIS A 45 16.51 11.25 14.35
CA HIS A 45 16.31 10.48 15.56
C HIS A 45 14.88 10.69 16.04
N TYR A 46 14.04 9.69 15.79
CA TYR A 46 12.68 9.66 16.33
C TYR A 46 12.77 9.30 17.81
N GLY A 47 12.87 10.33 18.65
CA GLY A 47 12.80 10.17 20.10
C GLY A 47 11.50 9.46 20.46
N ARG A 48 11.61 8.34 21.20
CA ARG A 48 10.45 7.55 21.59
C ARG A 48 9.52 8.41 22.44
N ARG A 49 8.31 8.64 21.97
CA ARG A 49 7.29 9.38 22.71
C ARG A 49 6.64 8.48 23.76
N SER A 50 6.06 9.09 24.79
CA SER A 50 5.33 8.33 25.82
C SER A 50 4.09 7.67 25.20
N ARG A 51 3.58 6.60 25.82
CA ARG A 51 2.30 6.02 25.39
C ARG A 51 1.17 7.06 25.47
N ASP A 52 1.19 7.92 26.49
CA ASP A 52 0.21 8.98 26.66
C ASP A 52 0.20 9.96 25.48
N TYR A 53 1.37 10.25 24.89
CA TYR A 53 1.46 11.05 23.67
C TYR A 53 0.78 10.37 22.48
N ILE A 54 1.07 9.09 22.25
CA ILE A 54 0.52 8.31 21.12
C ILE A 54 -1.02 8.29 21.16
N PHE A 55 -1.60 8.28 22.37
CA PHE A 55 -3.05 8.26 22.59
C PHE A 55 -3.68 9.65 22.81
N GLY A 56 -2.95 10.74 22.59
CA GLY A 56 -3.48 12.10 22.74
C GLY A 56 -3.85 12.50 24.17
N VAL A 57 -3.29 11.83 25.17
CA VAL A 57 -3.57 12.09 26.60
C VAL A 57 -2.71 13.23 27.17
N VAL A 58 -1.66 13.66 26.45
CA VAL A 58 -0.73 14.71 26.86
C VAL A 58 -0.49 15.73 25.73
N SER A 59 -0.61 17.02 26.04
CA SER A 59 -0.29 18.15 25.14
C SER A 59 1.19 18.58 25.23
N ILE A 60 1.68 19.28 24.21
CA ILE A 60 3.10 19.65 23.94
C ILE A 60 3.83 20.35 25.13
N GLY A 61 3.13 20.83 26.15
CA GLY A 61 3.71 21.58 27.27
C GLY A 61 4.16 20.80 28.51
N SER A 62 3.83 19.51 28.68
CA SER A 62 4.09 18.80 29.96
C SER A 62 5.45 18.10 30.05
N GLN A 63 6.37 18.33 29.10
CA GLN A 63 7.76 17.84 29.20
C GLN A 63 8.69 18.92 29.76
N THR A 64 8.32 19.54 30.89
CA THR A 64 9.30 20.19 31.76
C THR A 64 9.78 19.17 32.78
N HIS A 65 11.05 18.79 32.69
CA HIS A 65 11.87 18.16 33.74
C HIS A 65 11.13 17.32 34.80
N ASN A 66 11.07 16.00 34.62
CA ASN A 66 10.94 15.09 35.77
C ASN A 66 12.24 14.32 35.97
N LYS A 67 13.15 14.94 36.73
CA LYS A 67 14.08 14.20 37.59
C LYS A 67 13.25 13.62 38.74
N GLY A 68 12.85 12.35 38.66
CA GLY A 68 12.19 11.68 39.77
C GLY A 68 11.45 10.41 39.34
N SER A 69 12.09 9.26 39.55
CA SER A 69 11.42 7.97 39.41
C SER A 69 10.44 7.72 40.56
N PRO A 70 9.32 7.04 40.30
CA PRO A 70 8.85 6.01 41.21
C PRO A 70 9.06 4.64 40.58
N ARG A 71 9.68 3.73 41.34
CA ARG A 71 9.89 2.32 41.00
C ARG A 71 8.56 1.66 40.62
N SER A 72 8.39 1.31 39.35
CA SER A 72 7.40 0.33 38.90
C SER A 72 8.08 -0.66 37.96
N ARG A 73 7.73 -1.94 38.13
CA ARG A 73 8.43 -3.14 37.63
C ARG A 73 8.75 -3.07 36.14
N ALA A 74 9.98 -3.47 35.80
CA ALA A 74 10.52 -3.51 34.44
C ALA A 74 9.65 -4.32 33.47
N PRO A 75 9.34 -3.81 32.26
CA PRO A 75 8.93 -4.64 31.13
C PRO A 75 10.13 -5.43 30.58
N LEU A 76 9.89 -6.69 30.24
CA LEU A 76 10.85 -7.72 29.77
C LEU A 76 11.49 -7.48 28.38
N ASN A 77 11.54 -6.25 27.87
CA ASN A 77 12.12 -5.99 26.55
C ASN A 77 13.52 -5.37 26.68
N PRO A 78 14.58 -5.99 26.13
CA PRO A 78 15.88 -5.34 26.04
C PRO A 78 15.77 -4.08 25.15
N PRO A 79 16.65 -3.09 25.35
CA PRO A 79 16.66 -1.86 24.57
C PRO A 79 16.83 -2.15 23.08
N PHE A 80 16.17 -1.35 22.25
CA PHE A 80 16.50 -1.19 20.84
C PHE A 80 18.00 -0.91 20.72
N LYS A 81 18.78 -1.87 20.20
CA LYS A 81 20.08 -1.57 19.61
C LYS A 81 19.81 -1.08 18.20
N ILE A 82 19.58 0.23 18.06
CA ILE A 82 19.91 0.89 16.81
C ILE A 82 21.43 1.02 16.87
N GLU A 83 22.14 0.36 15.95
CA GLU A 83 23.58 0.59 15.81
C GLU A 83 23.79 2.10 15.60
N ASN A 84 24.48 2.72 16.56
CA ASN A 84 24.87 4.12 16.50
C ASN A 84 25.92 4.30 15.40
N TYR A 85 25.49 4.41 14.15
CA TYR A 85 26.33 5.04 13.13
C TYR A 85 26.30 6.55 13.41
N LYS A 86 27.27 7.03 14.18
CA LYS A 86 27.68 8.44 14.12
C LYS A 86 28.20 8.67 12.70
N ARG A 87 27.35 9.13 11.80
CA ARG A 87 27.77 9.53 10.45
C ARG A 87 27.86 11.06 10.43
N ASP A 88 29.04 11.55 10.04
CA ASP A 88 29.41 12.98 10.04
C ASP A 88 28.38 13.85 9.34
N GLU A 89 28.06 15.01 9.93
CA GLU A 89 27.06 15.98 9.45
C GLU A 89 27.43 16.63 8.10
N ASN A 90 28.58 16.28 7.53
CA ASN A 90 29.14 16.87 6.31
C ASN A 90 29.24 15.91 5.11
N CYS A 91 28.60 14.74 5.17
CA CYS A 91 28.58 13.80 4.05
C CYS A 91 27.58 14.25 2.97
N CYS A 92 28.01 15.17 2.10
CA CYS A 92 27.41 15.31 0.77
C CYS A 92 27.53 13.93 0.09
N PHE A 93 26.41 13.23 -0.06
CA PHE A 93 26.36 11.84 -0.50
C PHE A 93 26.88 11.70 -1.95
N ASN A 94 28.13 11.23 -2.11
CA ASN A 94 28.86 11.19 -3.37
C ASN A 94 28.58 9.92 -4.19
N TRP A 95 27.33 9.45 -4.28
CA TRP A 95 27.02 8.40 -5.26
C TRP A 95 26.72 9.03 -6.62
N LYS A 96 27.76 9.12 -7.45
CA LYS A 96 27.70 9.73 -8.78
C LYS A 96 28.38 8.81 -9.80
N ALA A 97 28.06 9.03 -11.07
CA ALA A 97 28.83 8.41 -12.13
C ALA A 97 30.29 8.91 -12.09
N ASP A 98 31.22 8.02 -12.39
CA ASP A 98 32.63 8.35 -12.58
C ASP A 98 32.83 9.20 -13.85
N LYS A 99 34.02 9.78 -14.01
CA LYS A 99 34.36 10.61 -15.19
C LYS A 99 34.19 9.89 -16.53
N ASN A 100 34.19 8.55 -16.52
CA ASN A 100 33.97 7.69 -17.68
C ASN A 100 32.49 7.26 -17.84
N SER A 101 31.55 7.90 -17.12
CA SER A 101 30.12 7.59 -17.08
C SER A 101 29.77 6.20 -16.51
N SER A 102 30.75 5.48 -15.94
CA SER A 102 30.50 4.24 -15.20
C SER A 102 29.85 4.55 -13.87
N ILE A 103 28.90 3.72 -13.44
CA ILE A 103 28.17 3.91 -12.18
C ILE A 103 28.72 2.88 -11.20
N PRO A 104 29.47 3.25 -10.16
CA PRO A 104 29.87 2.30 -9.14
C PRO A 104 28.64 1.79 -8.40
N CYS A 105 28.69 0.57 -7.89
CA CYS A 105 27.73 0.06 -6.92
C CYS A 105 27.70 1.02 -5.74
N ALA A 106 26.51 1.21 -5.15
CA ALA A 106 26.34 2.14 -4.05
C ALA A 106 27.39 1.85 -2.93
N PRO A 107 27.87 2.89 -2.23
CA PRO A 107 28.79 2.70 -1.10
C PRO A 107 28.24 1.74 -0.03
N GLU A 108 29.11 1.17 0.81
CA GLU A 108 28.73 0.27 1.91
C GLU A 108 27.68 0.92 2.84
N GLU A 109 27.73 2.25 2.95
CA GLU A 109 26.79 3.09 3.67
C GLU A 109 25.33 2.98 3.21
N PHE A 110 25.11 2.56 1.97
CA PHE A 110 23.82 2.37 1.30
C PHE A 110 23.50 0.89 1.06
N GLY A 111 24.27 -0.03 1.66
CA GLY A 111 24.10 -1.47 1.49
C GLY A 111 24.63 -2.01 0.17
N GLY A 112 25.38 -1.21 -0.61
CA GLY A 112 26.12 -1.70 -1.76
C GLY A 112 27.55 -2.09 -1.39
N CYS A 113 28.35 -2.52 -2.36
CA CYS A 113 29.75 -2.92 -2.10
C CYS A 113 30.77 -1.79 -2.27
N GLY A 114 30.35 -0.63 -2.82
CA GLY A 114 31.21 0.53 -3.11
C GLY A 114 32.34 0.31 -4.14
N ARG A 115 32.47 -0.90 -4.71
CA ARG A 115 33.64 -1.29 -5.53
C ARG A 115 33.30 -1.81 -6.92
N SER A 116 32.19 -2.53 -7.06
CA SER A 116 31.78 -3.10 -8.35
C SER A 116 31.20 -2.01 -9.26
N ILE A 117 31.31 -2.17 -10.58
CA ILE A 117 30.63 -1.28 -11.53
C ILE A 117 29.27 -1.88 -11.90
N LEU A 118 28.23 -1.04 -11.90
CA LEU A 118 26.90 -1.40 -12.39
C LEU A 118 26.90 -1.39 -13.91
N GLU A 119 26.62 -2.54 -14.49
CA GLU A 119 26.49 -2.73 -15.94
C GLU A 119 25.03 -2.98 -16.30
N LEU A 120 24.56 -2.26 -17.32
CA LEU A 120 23.24 -2.49 -17.87
C LEU A 120 23.31 -3.68 -18.83
N LYS A 121 22.85 -4.84 -18.37
CA LYS A 121 22.84 -6.06 -19.18
C LYS A 121 21.53 -6.17 -19.96
N CYS A 122 21.63 -6.37 -21.26
CA CYS A 122 20.46 -6.74 -22.05
C CYS A 122 20.08 -8.19 -21.75
N MET A 123 18.82 -8.42 -21.39
CA MET A 123 18.30 -9.75 -21.08
C MET A 123 18.16 -10.63 -22.32
N HIS A 124 18.09 -10.00 -23.50
CA HIS A 124 17.96 -10.69 -24.78
C HIS A 124 19.04 -10.22 -25.76
N PRO A 125 19.32 -10.99 -26.84
CA PRO A 125 20.18 -10.52 -27.93
C PRO A 125 19.68 -9.19 -28.51
N GLU A 126 20.60 -8.30 -28.91
CA GLU A 126 20.32 -6.91 -29.33
C GLU A 126 19.23 -6.77 -30.41
N LYS A 127 18.98 -7.80 -31.21
CA LYS A 127 18.03 -7.77 -32.33
C LYS A 127 16.67 -8.41 -32.04
N ILE A 128 16.47 -9.01 -30.86
CA ILE A 128 15.23 -9.78 -30.63
C ILE A 128 13.99 -8.91 -30.74
N LEU A 129 14.04 -7.67 -30.24
CA LEU A 129 12.90 -6.75 -30.24
C LEU A 129 12.59 -6.30 -31.66
N SER A 130 13.60 -5.88 -32.42
CA SER A 130 13.45 -5.51 -33.83
C SER A 130 12.97 -6.68 -34.70
N GLU A 131 13.41 -7.91 -34.40
CA GLU A 131 12.93 -9.11 -35.09
C GLU A 131 11.48 -9.44 -34.73
N LEU A 132 11.11 -9.27 -33.46
CA LEU A 132 9.74 -9.47 -32.98
C LEU A 132 8.80 -8.45 -33.64
N GLU A 133 9.19 -7.17 -33.67
CA GLU A 133 8.46 -6.08 -34.32
C GLU A 133 8.25 -6.38 -35.81
N SER A 134 9.33 -6.69 -36.55
CA SER A 134 9.24 -7.05 -37.97
C SER A 134 8.38 -8.28 -38.23
N LYS A 135 8.44 -9.31 -37.37
CA LYS A 135 7.56 -10.49 -37.48
C LYS A 135 6.10 -10.12 -37.23
N SER A 136 5.84 -9.25 -36.27
CA SER A 136 4.50 -8.80 -35.89
C SER A 136 3.88 -7.98 -37.01
N GLU A 137 4.62 -7.03 -37.59
CA GLU A 137 4.21 -6.25 -38.76
C GLU A 137 3.85 -7.14 -39.95
N LYS A 138 4.68 -8.15 -40.24
CA LYS A 138 4.40 -9.11 -41.33
C LYS A 138 3.11 -9.89 -41.07
N ILE A 139 2.84 -10.31 -39.84
CA ILE A 139 1.59 -11.02 -39.49
C ILE A 139 0.38 -10.10 -39.69
N VAL A 140 0.48 -8.84 -39.26
CA VAL A 140 -0.59 -7.85 -39.44
C VAL A 140 -0.87 -7.61 -40.93
N GLN A 141 0.18 -7.44 -41.74
CA GLN A 141 0.08 -7.23 -43.18
C GLN A 141 -0.49 -8.46 -43.93
N GLN A 142 -0.13 -9.68 -43.51
CA GLN A 142 -0.56 -10.91 -44.19
C GLN A 142 -2.02 -11.28 -43.92
N LYS A 143 -2.55 -10.94 -42.74
CA LYS A 143 -3.85 -11.43 -42.30
C LYS A 143 -5.04 -10.54 -42.70
N ASN A 144 -4.84 -9.46 -43.46
CA ASN A 144 -5.89 -8.48 -43.80
C ASN A 144 -6.79 -8.21 -42.57
N TYR A 145 -6.18 -7.97 -41.40
CA TYR A 145 -6.95 -7.63 -40.20
C TYR A 145 -7.65 -6.29 -40.46
N SER A 146 -8.91 -6.37 -40.87
CA SER A 146 -9.79 -5.22 -41.08
C SER A 146 -10.53 -4.80 -39.82
N GLY A 147 -10.06 -5.24 -38.64
CA GLY A 147 -10.67 -4.94 -37.35
C GLY A 147 -9.67 -4.23 -36.44
N ASP A 148 -10.12 -3.13 -35.82
CA ASP A 148 -9.42 -2.38 -34.79
C ASP A 148 -8.96 -3.32 -33.67
N LEU A 149 -7.69 -3.75 -33.74
CA LEU A 149 -7.10 -4.65 -32.75
C LEU A 149 -7.02 -4.02 -31.35
N PHE A 150 -7.20 -2.70 -31.25
CA PHE A 150 -7.30 -1.94 -30.02
C PHE A 150 -8.21 -0.76 -30.27
N SER A 151 -9.50 -1.00 -30.44
CA SER A 151 -10.43 0.11 -30.42
C SER A 151 -10.34 0.80 -29.05
N MET A 152 -10.01 2.09 -29.07
CA MET A 152 -10.14 2.97 -27.90
C MET A 152 -11.61 3.30 -27.61
N ASP A 153 -12.54 2.78 -28.42
CA ASP A 153 -13.95 2.90 -28.17
C ASP A 153 -14.31 2.26 -26.81
N PRO A 154 -15.35 2.78 -26.14
CA PRO A 154 -15.84 2.19 -24.91
C PRO A 154 -16.14 0.71 -25.13
N CYS A 155 -15.72 -0.12 -24.18
CA CYS A 155 -16.14 -1.52 -24.11
C CYS A 155 -17.65 -1.63 -24.34
N ALA A 156 -18.11 -2.65 -25.09
CA ALA A 156 -19.53 -2.89 -25.29
C ALA A 156 -20.31 -2.96 -23.96
N CYS A 157 -19.65 -3.44 -22.90
CA CYS A 157 -20.17 -3.48 -21.55
C CYS A 157 -20.51 -2.10 -20.94
N LEU A 158 -19.95 -1.00 -21.46
CA LEU A 158 -20.22 0.39 -21.03
C LEU A 158 -21.24 1.12 -21.92
N SER A 159 -21.62 0.54 -23.06
CA SER A 159 -22.29 1.28 -24.16
C SER A 159 -23.82 1.10 -24.22
N SER A 160 -24.42 0.27 -23.37
CA SER A 160 -25.87 0.03 -23.36
C SER A 160 -26.61 0.96 -22.40
N SER A 161 -26.99 2.15 -22.89
CA SER A 161 -28.01 3.01 -22.29
C SER A 161 -29.44 2.41 -22.32
N GLY A 162 -29.58 1.07 -22.25
CA GLY A 162 -30.85 0.38 -22.43
C GLY A 162 -30.86 -1.05 -21.92
N ALA A 163 -31.28 -1.21 -20.67
CA ALA A 163 -31.94 -2.37 -20.06
C ALA A 163 -31.62 -3.80 -20.60
N VAL A 164 -30.77 -4.53 -19.87
CA VAL A 164 -31.01 -5.94 -19.50
C VAL A 164 -30.56 -6.14 -18.06
N HIS A 165 -31.38 -6.81 -17.24
CA HIS A 165 -31.13 -7.06 -15.82
C HIS A 165 -29.79 -7.77 -15.48
N ASN A 166 -29.07 -8.33 -16.46
CA ASN A 166 -27.80 -9.05 -16.27
C ASN A 166 -26.53 -8.19 -16.47
N GLU A 167 -26.58 -7.07 -17.21
CA GLU A 167 -25.36 -6.27 -17.52
C GLU A 167 -24.91 -5.37 -16.35
N LEU A 168 -25.82 -5.06 -15.43
CA LEU A 168 -25.51 -4.37 -14.17
C LEU A 168 -24.71 -5.25 -13.20
N GLU A 169 -24.55 -6.55 -13.47
CA GLU A 169 -23.86 -7.49 -12.59
C GLU A 169 -22.34 -7.52 -12.84
N ILE A 170 -21.89 -7.19 -14.05
CA ILE A 170 -20.47 -7.19 -14.45
C ILE A 170 -19.80 -5.81 -14.32
N LEU A 171 -20.56 -4.76 -14.00
CA LEU A 171 -20.02 -3.43 -13.73
C LEU A 171 -20.27 -3.05 -12.28
N ARG A 172 -19.28 -2.41 -11.65
CA ARG A 172 -19.41 -1.88 -10.29
C ARG A 172 -19.18 -0.38 -10.30
N ARG A 173 -20.10 0.37 -9.69
CA ARG A 173 -19.90 1.81 -9.48
C ARG A 173 -18.74 2.03 -8.52
N ALA A 174 -17.71 2.71 -8.99
CA ALA A 174 -16.45 2.99 -8.32
C ALA A 174 -16.26 4.45 -7.92
N ALA A 175 -16.98 5.33 -8.60
CA ALA A 175 -16.96 6.75 -8.33
C ALA A 175 -18.31 7.40 -8.62
N GLU A 176 -18.43 8.65 -8.19
CA GLU A 176 -19.58 9.51 -8.42
C GLU A 176 -19.06 10.87 -8.89
N ARG A 177 -18.90 10.99 -10.21
CA ARG A 177 -18.49 12.20 -10.93
C ARG A 177 -19.60 12.64 -11.86
N GLU A 178 -19.97 13.92 -11.80
CA GLU A 178 -20.95 14.50 -12.71
C GLU A 178 -20.39 14.51 -14.14
N GLY A 179 -21.19 14.06 -15.11
CA GLY A 179 -20.85 14.10 -16.53
C GLY A 179 -19.78 13.11 -17.00
N SER A 180 -19.39 12.12 -16.17
CA SER A 180 -18.36 11.15 -16.54
C SER A 180 -18.89 9.72 -16.69
N SER A 181 -18.47 9.03 -17.76
CA SER A 181 -18.74 7.61 -17.99
C SER A 181 -17.76 6.67 -17.27
N ASP A 182 -16.65 7.20 -16.74
CA ASP A 182 -15.60 6.44 -16.03
C ASP A 182 -15.94 6.10 -14.57
N ASN A 183 -17.20 6.26 -14.17
CA ASN A 183 -17.68 6.01 -12.80
C ASN A 183 -17.82 4.52 -12.48
N TYR A 184 -17.70 3.65 -13.47
CA TYR A 184 -17.88 2.21 -13.37
C TYR A 184 -16.60 1.48 -13.73
N ILE A 185 -16.31 0.42 -12.99
CA ILE A 185 -15.20 -0.49 -13.27
C ILE A 185 -15.74 -1.86 -13.68
N TYR A 186 -14.98 -2.53 -14.53
CA TYR A 186 -15.26 -3.90 -14.91
C TYR A 186 -15.08 -4.82 -13.69
N CYS A 187 -16.16 -5.53 -13.35
CA CYS A 187 -16.34 -6.28 -12.13
C CYS A 187 -17.00 -7.67 -12.34
N PRO A 188 -16.50 -8.51 -13.27
CA PRO A 188 -17.07 -9.83 -13.57
C PRO A 188 -16.95 -10.80 -12.38
N THR A 189 -17.74 -11.88 -12.36
CA THR A 189 -17.40 -13.04 -11.51
C THR A 189 -16.26 -13.86 -12.15
N GLY A 190 -15.62 -14.74 -11.39
CA GLY A 190 -14.60 -15.65 -11.90
C GLY A 190 -15.16 -16.51 -13.02
N LYS A 191 -16.44 -16.91 -12.93
CA LYS A 191 -17.10 -17.70 -13.98
C LYS A 191 -17.25 -16.88 -15.25
N ASP A 192 -17.63 -15.61 -15.15
CA ASP A 192 -17.76 -14.72 -16.31
C ASP A 192 -16.40 -14.42 -16.95
N ALA A 193 -15.34 -14.28 -16.13
CA ALA A 193 -13.97 -14.07 -16.61
C ALA A 193 -13.45 -15.25 -17.45
N MET A 194 -13.92 -16.47 -17.19
CA MET A 194 -13.56 -17.69 -17.92
C MET A 194 -14.47 -18.00 -19.12
N GLN A 195 -15.60 -17.30 -19.28
CA GLN A 195 -16.52 -17.51 -20.41
C GLN A 195 -16.00 -16.85 -21.70
N ASP A 196 -16.52 -17.31 -22.84
CA ASP A 196 -16.20 -16.74 -24.15
C ASP A 196 -16.50 -15.23 -24.17
N GLY A 197 -15.46 -14.42 -24.40
CA GLY A 197 -15.52 -12.96 -24.41
C GLY A 197 -15.01 -12.27 -23.13
N GLY A 198 -14.90 -12.97 -22.00
CA GLY A 198 -14.39 -12.41 -20.74
C GLY A 198 -12.98 -11.83 -20.87
N LEU A 199 -12.09 -12.56 -21.55
CA LEU A 199 -10.73 -12.10 -21.86
C LEU A 199 -10.70 -10.85 -22.74
N ALA A 200 -11.62 -10.73 -23.70
CA ALA A 200 -11.69 -9.56 -24.58
C ALA A 200 -12.15 -8.31 -23.82
N HIS A 201 -13.14 -8.46 -22.93
CA HIS A 201 -13.54 -7.39 -22.02
C HIS A 201 -12.37 -6.96 -21.12
N PHE A 202 -11.68 -7.93 -20.48
CA PHE A 202 -10.49 -7.64 -19.70
C PHE A 202 -9.45 -6.87 -20.51
N GLN A 203 -9.10 -7.34 -21.71
CA GLN A 203 -8.11 -6.68 -22.58
C GLN A 203 -8.52 -5.24 -22.93
N ALA A 204 -9.80 -4.98 -23.21
CA ALA A 204 -10.30 -3.64 -23.53
C ALA A 204 -10.22 -2.67 -22.34
N HIS A 205 -10.47 -3.13 -21.11
CA HIS A 205 -10.28 -2.33 -19.90
C HIS A 205 -8.80 -2.17 -19.54
N TRP A 206 -8.04 -3.25 -19.65
CA TRP A 206 -6.61 -3.29 -19.35
C TRP A 206 -5.79 -2.38 -20.26
N ALA A 207 -6.10 -2.34 -21.55
CA ALA A 207 -5.46 -1.45 -22.52
C ALA A 207 -5.65 0.04 -22.18
N ARG A 208 -6.75 0.40 -21.50
CA ARG A 208 -7.03 1.77 -21.02
C ARG A 208 -6.40 2.07 -19.65
N GLY A 209 -5.71 1.10 -19.04
CA GLY A 209 -5.10 1.23 -17.72
C GLY A 209 -6.13 1.23 -16.58
N GLU A 210 -7.34 0.71 -16.82
CA GLU A 210 -8.39 0.65 -15.82
C GLU A 210 -8.21 -0.56 -14.90
N PRO A 211 -8.41 -0.42 -13.58
CA PRO A 211 -8.39 -1.54 -12.67
C PRO A 211 -9.59 -2.47 -12.93
N VAL A 212 -9.37 -3.77 -12.79
CA VAL A 212 -10.40 -4.80 -12.94
C VAL A 212 -10.58 -5.54 -11.62
N ILE A 213 -11.83 -5.82 -11.25
CA ILE A 213 -12.16 -6.63 -10.07
C ILE A 213 -12.81 -7.93 -10.52
N VAL A 214 -12.23 -9.09 -10.19
CA VAL A 214 -12.89 -10.37 -10.46
C VAL A 214 -13.43 -10.95 -9.17
N ARG A 215 -14.75 -11.17 -9.14
CA ARG A 215 -15.49 -11.64 -7.98
C ARG A 215 -15.48 -13.16 -7.88
N ASN A 216 -15.62 -13.70 -6.68
CA ASN A 216 -15.81 -15.11 -6.35
C ASN A 216 -14.73 -16.05 -6.92
N VAL A 217 -13.49 -15.59 -7.05
CA VAL A 217 -12.40 -16.40 -7.65
C VAL A 217 -12.06 -17.66 -6.86
N LEU A 218 -12.29 -17.66 -5.54
CA LEU A 218 -12.04 -18.83 -4.70
C LEU A 218 -13.06 -19.96 -4.95
N GLU A 219 -14.25 -19.69 -5.47
CA GLU A 219 -15.24 -20.73 -5.80
C GLU A 219 -14.74 -21.70 -6.88
N GLN A 220 -13.69 -21.32 -7.62
CA GLN A 220 -13.08 -22.12 -8.68
C GLN A 220 -11.92 -22.99 -8.19
N THR A 221 -11.54 -22.86 -6.92
CA THR A 221 -10.37 -23.52 -6.33
C THR A 221 -10.73 -24.84 -5.65
N SER A 222 -9.74 -25.54 -5.07
CA SER A 222 -9.96 -26.83 -4.42
C SER A 222 -10.65 -26.74 -3.05
N GLY A 223 -10.84 -25.53 -2.52
CA GLY A 223 -11.52 -25.26 -1.25
C GLY A 223 -10.60 -25.37 -0.03
N LEU A 224 -9.30 -25.12 -0.20
CA LEU A 224 -8.35 -25.09 0.91
C LEU A 224 -8.70 -23.93 1.86
N SER A 225 -8.81 -24.23 3.15
CA SER A 225 -9.15 -23.22 4.16
C SER A 225 -8.00 -22.25 4.43
N TRP A 226 -8.36 -20.97 4.51
CA TRP A 226 -7.51 -19.83 4.87
C TRP A 226 -7.79 -19.30 6.28
N GLU A 227 -8.56 -20.05 7.08
CA GLU A 227 -8.93 -19.66 8.44
C GLU A 227 -7.70 -19.42 9.34
N PRO A 228 -7.75 -18.51 10.33
CA PRO A 228 -6.62 -18.12 11.16
C PRO A 228 -5.93 -19.29 11.84
N MET A 229 -6.69 -20.27 12.34
CA MET A 229 -6.11 -21.46 12.97
C MET A 229 -5.51 -22.45 11.96
N VAL A 230 -5.96 -22.44 10.70
CA VAL A 230 -5.32 -23.20 9.61
C VAL A 230 -4.02 -22.53 9.19
N MET A 231 -4.05 -21.21 8.97
CA MET A 231 -2.86 -20.41 8.64
C MET A 231 -1.82 -20.46 9.75
N TRP A 232 -2.23 -20.40 11.02
CA TRP A 232 -1.36 -20.62 12.17
C TRP A 232 -0.62 -21.96 12.09
N ARG A 233 -1.33 -23.05 11.81
CA ARG A 233 -0.73 -24.39 11.72
C ARG A 233 0.23 -24.50 10.54
N ALA A 234 -0.10 -23.86 9.43
CA ALA A 234 0.71 -23.88 8.21
C ALA A 234 1.98 -23.02 8.33
N LEU A 235 1.88 -21.85 8.98
CA LEU A 235 3.01 -20.92 9.17
C LEU A 235 3.91 -21.28 10.36
N ARG A 236 3.53 -22.27 11.17
CA ARG A 236 4.30 -22.75 12.32
C ARG A 236 5.49 -23.57 11.85
N GLU A 237 6.69 -23.03 12.02
CA GLU A 237 7.94 -23.73 11.71
C GLU A 237 8.16 -24.92 12.67
N ARG A 238 8.40 -26.11 12.13
CA ARG A 238 8.95 -27.27 12.84
C ARG A 238 10.34 -27.54 12.28
N THR A 239 11.36 -26.93 12.85
CA THR A 239 12.74 -27.36 12.61
C THR A 239 13.04 -28.52 13.55
N ASN A 240 13.68 -29.58 13.06
CA ASN A 240 14.15 -30.70 13.88
C ASN A 240 15.27 -30.20 14.81
N GLY A 241 14.90 -29.68 15.98
CA GLY A 241 15.83 -29.15 16.99
C GLY A 241 15.07 -28.60 18.20
N LYS A 242 15.64 -28.81 19.40
CA LYS A 242 15.04 -28.61 20.74
C LYS A 242 14.01 -27.48 20.85
N VAL A 243 12.90 -27.80 21.52
CA VAL A 243 11.74 -26.93 21.81
C VAL A 243 12.18 -25.71 22.63
N ASP A 244 12.55 -24.64 21.95
CA ASP A 244 12.67 -23.32 22.58
C ASP A 244 11.52 -22.42 22.13
N SER A 245 10.99 -21.65 23.08
CA SER A 245 9.86 -20.73 22.93
C SER A 245 9.98 -19.71 21.78
N GLU A 246 11.20 -19.51 21.25
CA GLU A 246 11.45 -18.67 20.07
C GLU A 246 10.91 -19.26 18.76
N GLN A 247 10.68 -20.58 18.69
CA GLN A 247 10.18 -21.31 17.52
C GLN A 247 8.73 -20.93 17.13
N PHE A 248 8.01 -20.27 18.02
CA PHE A 248 6.64 -19.78 17.76
C PHE A 248 6.56 -18.26 17.74
N SER A 249 7.69 -17.56 17.76
CA SER A 249 7.70 -16.10 17.73
C SER A 249 7.67 -15.57 16.31
N VAL A 250 6.78 -14.62 16.05
CA VAL A 250 6.70 -13.86 14.80
C VAL A 250 6.89 -12.37 15.09
N ARG A 251 7.32 -11.64 14.06
CA ARG A 251 7.37 -10.19 14.08
C ARG A 251 6.09 -9.65 13.46
N ALA A 252 5.41 -8.78 14.16
CA ALA A 252 4.31 -7.98 13.64
C ALA A 252 4.69 -6.50 13.72
N ILE A 253 4.00 -5.65 12.98
CA ILE A 253 4.10 -4.19 13.04
C ILE A 253 2.78 -3.70 13.62
N ASP A 254 2.86 -2.85 14.64
CA ASP A 254 1.71 -2.11 15.14
C ASP A 254 1.48 -0.88 14.25
N CYS A 255 0.37 -0.84 13.52
CA CYS A 255 0.09 0.22 12.56
C CYS A 255 -0.11 1.59 13.23
N LEU A 256 -0.35 1.65 14.54
CA LEU A 256 -0.51 2.89 15.29
C LEU A 256 0.79 3.71 15.35
N ASP A 257 1.91 3.06 15.63
CA ASP A 257 3.23 3.71 15.80
C ASP A 257 4.33 3.17 14.88
N LEU A 258 3.98 2.22 14.01
CA LEU A 258 4.85 1.51 13.07
C LEU A 258 6.01 0.78 13.74
N CYS A 259 5.90 0.48 15.04
CA CYS A 259 6.92 -0.26 15.77
C CYS A 259 6.74 -1.77 15.62
N GLU A 260 7.87 -2.47 15.59
CA GLU A 260 7.88 -3.94 15.55
C GLU A 260 7.56 -4.53 16.92
N VAL A 261 6.70 -5.54 16.93
CA VAL A 261 6.29 -6.31 18.10
C VAL A 261 6.62 -7.78 17.84
N LYS A 262 7.46 -8.37 18.72
CA LYS A 262 7.70 -9.82 18.74
C LYS A 262 6.62 -10.48 19.59
N MET A 263 5.87 -11.42 19.03
CA MET A 263 4.80 -12.12 19.74
C MET A 263 4.65 -13.58 19.31
N ASN A 264 3.90 -14.37 20.07
CA ASN A 264 3.62 -15.75 19.68
C ASN A 264 2.63 -15.79 18.50
N ILE A 265 2.92 -16.57 17.46
CA ILE A 265 2.08 -16.67 16.26
C ILE A 265 0.64 -17.12 16.57
N ARG A 266 0.45 -17.99 17.57
CA ARG A 266 -0.89 -18.40 18.01
C ARG A 266 -1.64 -17.24 18.67
N GLN A 267 -0.94 -16.39 19.42
CA GLN A 267 -1.54 -15.19 20.01
C GLN A 267 -1.96 -14.18 18.93
N PHE A 268 -1.17 -14.05 17.87
CA PHE A 268 -1.52 -13.25 16.70
C PHE A 268 -2.82 -13.76 16.05
N PHE A 269 -2.89 -15.03 15.64
CA PHE A 269 -4.11 -15.55 14.99
C PHE A 269 -5.32 -15.62 15.94
N ASN A 270 -5.13 -15.88 17.24
CA ASN A 270 -6.23 -15.74 18.22
C ASN A 270 -6.73 -14.29 18.32
N GLY A 271 -5.81 -13.31 18.23
CA GLY A 271 -6.15 -11.89 18.26
C GLY A 271 -6.87 -11.44 16.99
N TYR A 272 -6.53 -12.02 15.84
CA TYR A 272 -7.23 -11.82 14.57
C TYR A 272 -8.71 -12.20 14.69
N GLU A 273 -9.01 -13.38 15.26
CA GLU A 273 -10.40 -13.88 15.37
C GLU A 273 -11.21 -13.23 16.49
N LYS A 274 -10.56 -12.80 17.58
CA LYS A 274 -11.26 -12.35 18.80
C LYS A 274 -11.14 -10.85 19.07
N GLY A 275 -10.35 -10.15 18.27
CA GLY A 275 -9.94 -8.78 18.54
C GLY A 275 -8.86 -8.70 19.61
N ARG A 276 -8.09 -7.62 19.56
CA ARG A 276 -6.99 -7.36 20.49
C ARG A 276 -6.87 -5.87 20.74
N TYR A 277 -6.53 -5.50 21.98
CA TYR A 277 -6.57 -4.12 22.45
C TYR A 277 -5.38 -3.81 23.35
N HIS A 278 -4.90 -2.58 23.27
CA HIS A 278 -3.96 -2.03 24.22
C HIS A 278 -4.57 -1.91 25.63
N SER A 279 -3.72 -1.64 26.62
CA SER A 279 -4.15 -1.47 28.02
C SER A 279 -5.21 -0.38 28.23
N ASN A 280 -5.21 0.65 27.37
CA ASN A 280 -6.19 1.74 27.38
C ASN A 280 -7.43 1.47 26.51
N ARG A 281 -7.59 0.23 26.01
CA ARG A 281 -8.71 -0.21 25.16
C ARG A 281 -8.69 0.31 23.72
N TRP A 282 -7.63 0.96 23.27
CA TRP A 282 -7.43 1.24 21.85
C TRP A 282 -7.17 -0.07 21.07
N PRO A 283 -7.75 -0.29 19.87
CA PRO A 283 -7.52 -1.50 19.08
C PRO A 283 -6.05 -1.64 18.70
N GLU A 284 -5.48 -2.83 18.86
CA GLU A 284 -4.16 -3.13 18.31
C GLU A 284 -4.33 -3.45 16.84
N MET A 285 -3.77 -2.63 15.95
CA MET A 285 -3.86 -2.83 14.50
C MET A 285 -2.57 -3.49 14.02
N LEU A 286 -2.49 -4.82 14.10
CA LEU A 286 -1.25 -5.56 13.84
C LEU A 286 -1.18 -6.07 12.40
N LYS A 287 -0.03 -5.88 11.75
CA LYS A 287 0.33 -6.48 10.46
C LYS A 287 1.45 -7.48 10.64
N LEU A 288 1.28 -8.71 10.16
CA LEU A 288 2.35 -9.71 10.18
C LEU A 288 3.47 -9.30 9.22
N LYS A 289 4.73 -9.34 9.68
CA LYS A 289 5.89 -9.07 8.83
C LYS A 289 6.20 -10.30 7.99
N GLU A 290 6.43 -10.09 6.70
CA GLU A 290 6.73 -11.17 5.77
C GLU A 290 8.01 -11.92 6.18
N PRO A 291 8.01 -13.26 6.05
CA PRO A 291 9.20 -14.06 6.28
C PRO A 291 10.20 -13.89 5.13
N THR A 292 11.47 -14.25 5.38
CA THR A 292 12.54 -14.14 4.38
C THR A 292 12.54 -15.28 3.35
N SER A 293 11.86 -16.40 3.64
CA SER A 293 11.67 -17.53 2.73
C SER A 293 10.57 -17.21 1.71
N SER A 294 10.64 -17.82 0.51
CA SER A 294 9.58 -17.66 -0.48
C SER A 294 8.26 -18.30 -0.02
N PHE A 295 7.14 -17.86 -0.63
CA PHE A 295 5.80 -18.31 -0.24
C PHE A 295 5.56 -19.78 -0.57
N ASP A 296 6.05 -20.26 -1.71
CA ASP A 296 5.94 -21.64 -2.15
C ASP A 296 6.73 -22.61 -1.27
N GLU A 297 7.92 -22.21 -0.80
CA GLU A 297 8.70 -22.97 0.18
C GLU A 297 7.97 -23.08 1.52
N ARG A 298 7.37 -21.98 1.97
CA ARG A 298 6.75 -21.90 3.30
C ARG A 298 5.34 -22.50 3.34
N LEU A 299 4.56 -22.30 2.28
CA LEU A 299 3.14 -22.61 2.19
C LEU A 299 2.79 -23.26 0.83
N PRO A 300 3.38 -24.41 0.47
CA PRO A 300 3.26 -24.99 -0.88
C PRO A 300 1.81 -25.31 -1.27
N ARG A 301 0.99 -25.79 -0.32
CA ARG A 301 -0.43 -26.11 -0.58
C ARG A 301 -1.26 -24.85 -0.84
N HIS A 302 -1.06 -23.81 -0.02
CA HIS A 302 -1.71 -22.52 -0.20
C HIS A 302 -1.20 -21.79 -1.44
N CYS A 303 0.05 -21.99 -1.84
CA CYS A 303 0.58 -21.51 -3.12
C CYS A 303 -0.15 -22.13 -4.30
N ALA A 304 -0.27 -23.46 -4.35
CA ALA A 304 -1.03 -24.13 -5.42
C ALA A 304 -2.50 -23.66 -5.47
N GLU A 305 -3.15 -23.51 -4.31
CA GLU A 305 -4.51 -23.00 -4.23
C GLU A 305 -4.61 -21.56 -4.76
N PHE A 306 -3.71 -20.68 -4.31
CA PHE A 306 -3.68 -19.28 -4.74
C PHE A 306 -3.48 -19.15 -6.25
N LEU A 307 -2.55 -19.92 -6.84
CA LEU A 307 -2.30 -19.90 -8.27
C LEU A 307 -3.54 -20.36 -9.07
N THR A 308 -4.29 -21.34 -8.55
CA THR A 308 -5.55 -21.79 -9.15
C THR A 308 -6.65 -20.72 -9.07
N ALA A 309 -6.57 -19.82 -8.08
CA ALA A 309 -7.52 -18.72 -7.90
C ALA A 309 -7.25 -17.52 -8.81
N LEU A 310 -6.15 -17.50 -9.56
CA LEU A 310 -5.78 -16.34 -10.36
C LEU A 310 -6.72 -16.18 -11.58
N PRO A 311 -7.42 -15.04 -11.73
CA PRO A 311 -8.21 -14.78 -12.92
C PRO A 311 -7.32 -14.44 -14.11
N PHE A 312 -7.83 -14.64 -15.33
CA PHE A 312 -7.10 -14.35 -16.58
C PHE A 312 -5.69 -14.97 -16.60
N PRO A 313 -5.58 -16.31 -16.50
CA PRO A 313 -4.30 -17.02 -16.42
C PRO A 313 -3.37 -16.71 -17.61
N GLU A 314 -3.93 -16.23 -18.73
CA GLU A 314 -3.14 -15.73 -19.86
C GLU A 314 -2.15 -14.63 -19.47
N TYR A 315 -2.51 -13.80 -18.49
CA TYR A 315 -1.70 -12.71 -17.94
C TYR A 315 -1.13 -13.03 -16.56
N THR A 316 -1.88 -13.72 -15.71
CA THR A 316 -1.54 -13.86 -14.29
C THR A 316 -0.75 -15.12 -13.96
N ASP A 317 -0.85 -16.18 -14.76
CA ASP A 317 -0.14 -17.42 -14.49
C ASP A 317 1.37 -17.22 -14.64
N PRO A 318 2.18 -17.46 -13.58
CA PRO A 318 3.62 -17.21 -13.60
C PRO A 318 4.45 -18.32 -14.28
N HIS A 319 3.82 -19.42 -14.69
CA HIS A 319 4.47 -20.58 -15.32
C HIS A 319 4.09 -20.72 -16.80
N TYR A 320 2.83 -20.50 -17.13
CA TYR A 320 2.26 -20.83 -18.44
C TYR A 320 1.56 -19.66 -19.13
N GLY A 321 1.43 -18.50 -18.47
CA GLY A 321 0.75 -17.32 -19.03
C GLY A 321 1.39 -16.86 -20.35
N PRO A 322 0.72 -16.99 -21.52
CA PRO A 322 1.25 -16.52 -22.81
C PRO A 322 1.55 -15.02 -22.86
N PHE A 323 0.78 -14.18 -22.17
CA PHE A 323 0.95 -12.72 -22.10
C PHE A 323 1.73 -12.28 -20.86
N ASN A 324 2.07 -13.19 -19.96
CA ASN A 324 2.98 -12.91 -18.85
C ASN A 324 4.43 -12.89 -19.34
N LEU A 325 4.99 -11.69 -19.52
CA LEU A 325 6.35 -11.50 -20.04
C LEU A 325 7.43 -12.18 -19.18
N VAL A 326 7.16 -12.38 -17.88
CA VAL A 326 8.11 -13.01 -16.95
C VAL A 326 8.33 -14.47 -17.28
N VAL A 327 7.32 -15.14 -17.86
CA VAL A 327 7.42 -16.51 -18.38
C VAL A 327 8.36 -16.60 -19.58
N LYS A 328 8.56 -15.49 -20.31
CA LYS A 328 9.40 -15.42 -21.51
C LYS A 328 10.86 -15.03 -21.22
N LEU A 329 11.20 -14.73 -19.96
CA LEU A 329 12.57 -14.43 -19.57
C LEU A 329 13.46 -15.70 -19.67
N PRO A 330 14.66 -15.60 -20.24
CA PRO A 330 15.63 -16.71 -20.29
C PRO A 330 15.92 -17.31 -18.91
N GLU A 331 16.06 -18.64 -18.83
CA GLU A 331 16.30 -19.38 -17.57
C GLU A 331 17.56 -18.92 -16.80
N ARG A 332 18.57 -18.44 -17.54
CA ARG A 332 19.85 -17.94 -17.01
C ARG A 332 19.75 -16.56 -16.36
N ILE A 333 18.58 -15.92 -16.37
CA ILE A 333 18.34 -14.62 -15.77
C ILE A 333 17.63 -14.81 -14.44
N ILE A 334 18.09 -14.07 -13.43
CA ILE A 334 17.40 -13.97 -12.15
C ILE A 334 16.07 -13.27 -12.42
N LYS A 335 14.99 -14.03 -12.37
CA LYS A 335 13.64 -13.49 -12.51
C LYS A 335 13.36 -12.52 -11.36
N PRO A 336 12.65 -11.40 -11.61
CA PRO A 336 12.22 -10.54 -10.53
C PRO A 336 11.33 -11.34 -9.57
N ASP A 337 11.49 -11.11 -8.26
CA ASP A 337 10.55 -11.62 -7.27
C ASP A 337 9.22 -10.85 -7.41
N LEU A 338 8.25 -11.49 -8.07
CA LEU A 338 6.91 -10.96 -8.28
C LEU A 338 5.89 -11.60 -7.31
N GLY A 339 6.37 -12.34 -6.31
CA GLY A 339 5.52 -13.09 -5.40
C GLY A 339 5.23 -14.52 -5.86
N PRO A 340 4.18 -15.16 -5.31
CA PRO A 340 3.13 -14.58 -4.46
C PRO A 340 3.64 -14.06 -3.09
N ARG A 341 2.95 -13.05 -2.56
CA ARG A 341 3.20 -12.42 -1.25
C ARG A 341 1.97 -12.49 -0.36
N THR A 342 2.16 -12.54 0.96
CA THR A 342 1.06 -12.69 1.93
C THR A 342 0.90 -11.48 2.82
N TYR A 343 -0.30 -10.91 2.80
CA TYR A 343 -0.68 -9.80 3.67
C TYR A 343 -1.69 -10.28 4.71
N ILE A 344 -1.25 -10.47 5.95
CA ILE A 344 -2.14 -10.83 7.08
C ILE A 344 -2.09 -9.70 8.09
N ALA A 345 -3.23 -9.06 8.32
CA ALA A 345 -3.32 -7.96 9.25
C ALA A 345 -4.71 -7.84 9.86
N TYR A 346 -4.79 -7.17 10.99
CA TYR A 346 -6.08 -6.84 11.61
C TYR A 346 -6.71 -5.65 10.88
N GLY A 347 -8.04 -5.57 10.96
CA GLY A 347 -8.85 -4.51 10.39
C GLY A 347 -9.77 -3.90 11.44
N PHE A 348 -10.21 -2.66 11.20
CA PHE A 348 -11.26 -2.02 11.97
C PHE A 348 -12.26 -1.40 11.00
N ARG A 349 -13.56 -1.54 11.27
CA ARG A 349 -14.62 -1.14 10.33
C ARG A 349 -14.68 0.37 10.17
N GLU A 350 -14.59 1.10 11.27
CA GLU A 350 -14.53 2.56 11.28
C GLU A 350 -13.09 3.05 11.12
N GLU A 351 -12.92 4.16 10.41
CA GLU A 351 -11.64 4.87 10.38
C GLU A 351 -11.33 5.41 11.79
N LEU A 352 -10.18 5.04 12.35
CA LEU A 352 -9.66 5.43 13.66
C LEU A 352 -8.92 6.77 13.63
N GLY A 353 -8.44 7.21 12.47
CA GLY A 353 -7.57 8.37 12.24
C GLY A 353 -6.08 8.04 12.37
N ARG A 354 -5.69 7.36 13.46
CA ARG A 354 -4.33 6.86 13.69
C ARG A 354 -4.34 5.33 13.74
N GLY A 355 -3.49 4.69 12.94
CA GLY A 355 -3.35 3.22 12.91
C GLY A 355 -4.21 2.47 11.89
N ASP A 356 -4.97 3.16 11.04
CA ASP A 356 -5.90 2.54 10.07
C ASP A 356 -5.25 1.76 8.93
N SER A 357 -3.99 2.04 8.64
CA SER A 357 -3.35 1.57 7.42
C SER A 357 -2.58 0.27 7.64
N VAL A 358 -3.02 -0.79 6.97
CA VAL A 358 -2.23 -2.02 6.77
C VAL A 358 -1.20 -1.83 5.65
N ILE A 359 -1.58 -1.10 4.61
CA ILE A 359 -0.72 -0.77 3.46
C ILE A 359 -0.87 0.72 3.19
N LYS A 360 0.26 1.44 3.18
CA LYS A 360 0.33 2.87 2.88
C LYS A 360 0.22 3.09 1.37
N LEU A 361 -0.08 4.32 0.97
CA LEU A 361 -0.09 4.71 -0.43
C LEU A 361 1.27 4.39 -1.06
N HIS A 362 1.25 3.65 -2.16
CA HIS A 362 2.44 3.27 -2.90
C HIS A 362 2.06 3.05 -4.36
N CYS A 363 3.08 2.90 -5.20
CA CYS A 363 2.94 2.48 -6.58
C CYS A 363 3.70 1.16 -6.76
N ASN A 364 3.05 0.17 -7.38
CA ASN A 364 3.71 -1.09 -7.70
C ASN A 364 4.65 -0.92 -8.89
N MET A 365 5.80 -1.62 -8.83
CA MET A 365 6.79 -1.59 -9.91
C MET A 365 6.39 -2.42 -11.13
N SER A 366 5.43 -3.32 -10.96
CA SER A 366 4.91 -4.22 -11.99
C SER A 366 3.40 -4.31 -11.88
N ASP A 367 2.82 -4.96 -12.87
CA ASP A 367 1.43 -5.38 -12.79
C ASP A 367 1.25 -6.32 -11.59
N ALA A 368 0.10 -6.23 -10.91
CA ALA A 368 -0.12 -6.95 -9.67
C ALA A 368 -1.56 -7.47 -9.56
N VAL A 369 -1.70 -8.70 -9.09
CA VAL A 369 -2.98 -9.32 -8.75
C VAL A 369 -3.05 -9.56 -7.24
N ASN A 370 -4.10 -9.06 -6.59
CA ASN A 370 -4.36 -9.27 -5.16
C ASN A 370 -5.64 -10.09 -5.01
N VAL A 371 -5.61 -11.15 -4.20
CA VAL A 371 -6.78 -11.99 -3.89
C VAL A 371 -7.05 -11.90 -2.40
N LEU A 372 -8.25 -11.47 -2.00
CA LEU A 372 -8.65 -11.50 -0.60
C LEU A 372 -9.12 -12.92 -0.25
N THR A 373 -8.32 -13.66 0.53
CA THR A 373 -8.59 -15.09 0.81
C THR A 373 -9.43 -15.34 2.05
N TYR A 374 -9.41 -14.44 3.03
CA TYR A 374 -10.13 -14.59 4.28
C TYR A 374 -10.38 -13.23 4.95
N ALA A 375 -11.57 -13.07 5.52
CA ALA A 375 -11.88 -11.99 6.45
C ALA A 375 -12.75 -12.54 7.59
N ALA A 376 -12.53 -12.06 8.80
CA ALA A 376 -13.37 -12.36 9.96
C ALA A 376 -13.80 -11.04 10.60
N GLU A 377 -15.09 -10.92 10.91
CA GLU A 377 -15.59 -9.77 11.64
C GLU A 377 -15.41 -9.99 13.15
N VAL A 378 -15.01 -8.92 13.82
CA VAL A 378 -14.97 -8.84 15.28
C VAL A 378 -15.72 -7.58 15.69
N GLU A 379 -16.87 -7.76 16.31
CA GLU A 379 -17.66 -6.63 16.82
C GLU A 379 -17.16 -6.21 18.22
N PRO A 380 -16.68 -4.97 18.39
CA PRO A 380 -16.38 -4.44 19.71
C PRO A 380 -17.67 -4.16 20.50
N ASP A 381 -17.65 -4.40 21.81
CA ASP A 381 -18.79 -4.07 22.66
C ASP A 381 -19.01 -2.54 22.79
N GLU A 382 -20.21 -2.15 23.21
CA GLU A 382 -20.60 -0.73 23.30
C GLU A 382 -19.70 0.09 24.25
N PHE A 383 -19.23 -0.54 25.34
CA PHE A 383 -18.37 0.12 26.31
C PHE A 383 -17.00 0.43 25.69
N LEU A 384 -16.44 -0.55 24.99
CA LEU A 384 -15.20 -0.44 24.25
C LEU A 384 -15.31 0.63 23.16
N MET A 385 -16.41 0.64 22.38
CA MET A 385 -16.64 1.67 21.36
C MET A 385 -16.67 3.09 21.94
N LYS A 386 -17.28 3.29 23.11
CA LYS A 386 -17.24 4.60 23.81
C LYS A 386 -15.81 5.02 24.20
N GLN A 387 -14.97 4.08 24.64
CA GLN A 387 -13.57 4.37 24.95
C GLN A 387 -12.77 4.73 23.70
N ILE A 388 -12.96 3.98 22.60
CA ILE A 388 -12.32 4.25 21.32
C ILE A 388 -12.68 5.64 20.81
N GLN A 389 -13.97 5.99 20.83
CA GLN A 389 -14.43 7.32 20.41
C GLN A 389 -13.84 8.46 21.26
N LYS A 390 -13.69 8.25 22.57
CA LYS A 390 -13.05 9.22 23.47
C LYS A 390 -11.57 9.42 23.11
N LEU A 391 -10.82 8.34 22.94
CA LEU A 391 -9.40 8.41 22.59
C LEU A 391 -9.18 8.99 21.19
N LYS A 392 -10.04 8.65 20.23
CA LYS A 392 -10.01 9.21 18.87
C LYS A 392 -10.17 10.74 18.91
N LYS A 393 -11.09 11.26 19.73
CA LYS A 393 -11.27 12.71 19.92
C LYS A 393 -10.02 13.37 20.52
N ASN A 394 -9.39 12.72 21.50
CA ASN A 394 -8.17 13.23 22.13
C ASN A 394 -7.01 13.29 21.13
N GLN A 395 -6.81 12.23 20.35
CA GLN A 395 -5.80 12.18 19.29
C GLN A 395 -6.03 13.26 18.24
N LEU A 396 -7.27 13.42 17.77
CA LEU A 396 -7.64 14.45 16.80
C LEU A 396 -7.41 15.87 17.32
N GLN A 397 -7.69 16.12 18.61
CA GLN A 397 -7.41 17.43 19.22
C GLN A 397 -5.91 17.68 19.29
N GLN A 398 -5.13 16.69 19.71
CA GLN A 398 -3.68 16.77 19.70
C GLN A 398 -3.13 17.02 18.28
N ASP A 399 -3.67 16.35 17.26
CA ASP A 399 -3.29 16.57 15.85
C ASP A 399 -3.44 18.04 15.45
N LYS A 400 -4.58 18.65 15.80
CA LYS A 400 -4.86 20.06 15.52
C LYS A 400 -3.91 20.99 16.26
N ASP A 401 -3.66 20.73 17.54
CA ASP A 401 -2.78 21.55 18.37
C ASP A 401 -1.33 21.53 17.84
N GLU A 402 -0.83 20.35 17.43
CA GLU A 402 0.51 20.21 16.86
C GLU A 402 0.63 20.90 15.50
N LEU A 403 -0.38 20.76 14.65
CA LEU A 403 -0.41 21.40 13.34
C LEU A 403 -0.40 22.93 13.47
N LEU A 404 -1.17 23.49 14.41
CA LEU A 404 -1.20 24.93 14.70
C LEU A 404 0.12 25.43 15.29
N PHE A 405 0.74 24.66 16.19
CA PHE A 405 2.04 25.00 16.78
C PHE A 405 3.14 25.08 15.72
N HIS A 406 3.12 24.16 14.75
CA HIS A 406 4.09 24.15 13.65
C HIS A 406 3.76 25.13 12.51
N ALA A 407 2.52 25.61 12.42
CA ALA A 407 2.10 26.64 11.46
C ALA A 407 2.39 28.08 11.95
N SER A 408 2.64 28.29 13.25
CA SER A 408 3.07 29.60 13.75
C SER A 408 4.50 29.94 13.31
N PRO A 409 4.77 31.16 12.85
CA PRO A 409 6.13 31.61 12.57
C PRO A 409 6.87 31.73 13.91
N VAL A 410 7.54 30.65 14.31
CA VAL A 410 8.56 30.73 15.36
C VAL A 410 9.70 31.53 14.77
N ALA A 411 9.91 32.73 15.32
CA ALA A 411 10.95 33.68 14.96
C ALA A 411 12.24 32.98 14.52
N SER A 412 12.47 32.98 13.21
CA SER A 412 13.73 32.55 12.61
C SER A 412 14.81 33.55 13.01
N PHE A 413 15.91 33.03 13.54
CA PHE A 413 17.19 33.67 13.32
C PHE A 413 17.42 33.71 11.80
N SER A 414 17.66 34.91 11.32
CA SER A 414 17.84 35.31 9.93
C SER A 414 18.94 34.54 9.21
N GLU A 415 18.69 34.13 7.97
CA GLU A 415 19.38 34.74 6.82
C GLU A 415 18.56 34.51 5.54
N ALA A 416 18.44 35.58 4.76
CA ALA A 416 17.45 35.81 3.73
C ALA A 416 17.91 35.35 2.35
N THR A 417 16.96 34.90 1.52
CA THR A 417 16.84 35.35 0.12
C THR A 417 15.39 35.22 -0.34
N ASP A 418 14.88 36.33 -0.87
CA ASP A 418 13.54 36.59 -1.41
C ASP A 418 12.98 35.53 -2.34
N ILE A 419 11.72 35.10 -2.10
CA ILE A 419 10.69 34.98 -3.14
C ILE A 419 9.34 35.43 -2.53
N THR A 420 8.71 36.33 -3.28
CA THR A 420 7.47 37.09 -3.11
C THR A 420 6.27 36.39 -2.47
N GLU A 421 5.60 37.21 -1.65
CA GLU A 421 4.32 37.03 -0.96
C GLU A 421 3.21 36.39 -1.81
N ASN A 422 2.53 35.40 -1.23
CA ASN A 422 1.07 35.37 -1.30
C ASN A 422 0.51 34.81 0.02
N SER A 423 -0.19 35.69 0.74
CA SER A 423 -0.73 35.54 2.09
C SER A 423 -1.63 34.30 2.23
N CYS A 424 -1.24 33.34 3.07
CA CYS A 424 -2.11 32.29 3.59
C CYS A 424 -3.02 32.88 4.67
N THR A 425 -4.22 33.32 4.28
CA THR A 425 -5.27 33.61 5.24
C THR A 425 -5.81 32.29 5.77
N ALA A 426 -5.49 31.97 7.03
CA ALA A 426 -6.04 30.83 7.75
C ALA A 426 -7.57 30.97 7.86
N VAL A 427 -8.31 30.25 7.03
CA VAL A 427 -9.75 30.09 7.23
C VAL A 427 -9.95 28.99 8.26
N VAL A 428 -10.13 29.42 9.51
CA VAL A 428 -10.66 28.58 10.59
C VAL A 428 -12.09 28.19 10.22
N LEU A 429 -12.27 26.99 9.66
CA LEU A 429 -13.60 26.41 9.49
C LEU A 429 -13.92 25.53 10.71
N SER A 430 -14.69 26.12 11.62
CA SER A 430 -15.48 25.41 12.61
C SER A 430 -16.54 24.54 11.92
N ALA A 431 -16.22 23.29 11.62
CA ALA A 431 -17.22 22.30 11.27
C ALA A 431 -17.96 21.86 12.54
N ALA A 432 -18.98 22.65 12.89
CA ALA A 432 -19.97 22.25 13.87
C ALA A 432 -20.69 20.98 13.38
N ASN A 433 -20.78 19.99 14.28
CA ASN A 433 -21.67 18.84 14.16
C ASN A 433 -23.06 19.28 13.66
N ARG A 434 -23.45 18.79 12.48
CA ARG A 434 -24.86 18.60 12.14
C ARG A 434 -25.05 17.16 11.70
N SER A 435 -25.35 16.31 12.70
CA SER A 435 -26.22 15.17 12.47
C SER A 435 -27.59 15.71 12.06
N SER A 436 -27.93 15.65 10.78
CA SER A 436 -29.31 15.79 10.33
C SER A 436 -29.81 14.41 9.89
N VAL A 437 -30.61 13.81 10.77
CA VAL A 437 -31.48 12.67 10.50
C VAL A 437 -32.46 13.07 9.40
N GLY A 438 -32.31 12.48 8.23
CA GLY A 438 -33.34 12.43 7.19
C GLY A 438 -33.79 10.98 7.04
N LYS A 439 -34.94 10.64 7.64
CA LYS A 439 -35.61 9.37 7.38
C LYS A 439 -36.25 9.44 5.99
N THR A 440 -35.73 8.66 5.05
CA THR A 440 -36.50 8.15 3.92
C THR A 440 -36.42 6.64 3.98
N SER A 441 -37.57 6.02 4.21
CA SER A 441 -37.78 4.59 4.33
C SER A 441 -37.60 3.92 2.96
N GLU A 442 -36.42 3.37 2.73
CA GLU A 442 -36.19 2.29 1.77
C GLU A 442 -35.38 1.22 2.51
N GLY A 443 -35.80 -0.04 2.37
CA GLY A 443 -35.38 -1.14 3.23
C GLY A 443 -33.86 -1.21 3.41
N GLU A 444 -33.43 -1.35 4.66
CA GLU A 444 -32.04 -1.60 5.04
C GLU A 444 -31.55 -2.86 4.32
N LYS A 445 -30.95 -2.69 3.14
CA LYS A 445 -29.96 -3.64 2.66
C LYS A 445 -28.85 -3.59 3.70
N LYS A 446 -28.71 -4.64 4.51
CA LYS A 446 -27.53 -4.84 5.34
C LYS A 446 -26.31 -4.61 4.45
N ASP A 447 -25.47 -3.63 4.80
CA ASP A 447 -24.20 -3.40 4.14
C ASP A 447 -23.47 -4.75 4.03
N GLU A 448 -23.23 -5.20 2.80
CA GLU A 448 -22.49 -6.43 2.54
C GLU A 448 -21.09 -6.31 3.16
N TYR A 449 -20.71 -7.27 3.98
CA TYR A 449 -19.48 -7.23 4.76
C TYR A 449 -18.25 -7.24 3.84
N GLY A 450 -17.43 -6.19 3.93
CA GLY A 450 -16.13 -6.10 3.27
C GLY A 450 -14.97 -6.28 4.26
N GLY A 451 -14.01 -7.13 3.94
CA GLY A 451 -12.75 -7.36 4.65
C GLY A 451 -11.65 -6.30 4.46
N ALA A 452 -11.58 -5.56 3.34
CA ALA A 452 -10.55 -4.52 3.16
C ALA A 452 -11.05 -3.30 2.37
N LEU A 453 -10.63 -2.09 2.72
CA LEU A 453 -10.91 -0.87 1.93
C LEU A 453 -9.70 -0.50 1.06
N TRP A 454 -9.91 -0.33 -0.24
CA TRP A 454 -8.91 0.09 -1.20
C TRP A 454 -9.25 1.45 -1.78
N ASP A 455 -8.24 2.31 -1.86
CA ASP A 455 -8.25 3.60 -2.53
C ASP A 455 -7.28 3.53 -3.72
N ILE A 456 -7.83 3.55 -4.94
CA ILE A 456 -7.04 3.43 -6.17
C ILE A 456 -7.08 4.77 -6.91
N PHE A 457 -5.89 5.30 -7.19
CA PHE A 457 -5.67 6.53 -7.94
C PHE A 457 -5.13 6.20 -9.33
N ARG A 458 -5.57 6.98 -10.32
CA ARG A 458 -5.11 6.79 -11.69
C ARG A 458 -3.72 7.38 -11.87
N ARG A 459 -3.00 6.89 -12.87
CA ARG A 459 -1.62 7.33 -13.14
C ARG A 459 -1.57 8.82 -13.49
N GLU A 460 -2.53 9.30 -14.26
CA GLU A 460 -2.67 10.69 -14.66
C GLU A 460 -2.87 11.66 -13.49
N ASP A 461 -3.35 11.16 -12.34
CA ASP A 461 -3.59 11.98 -11.15
C ASP A 461 -2.37 12.07 -10.21
N VAL A 462 -1.29 11.31 -10.50
CA VAL A 462 -0.06 11.27 -9.69
C VAL A 462 0.57 12.64 -9.44
N PRO A 463 0.68 13.57 -10.42
CA PRO A 463 1.25 14.88 -10.18
C PRO A 463 0.46 15.68 -9.14
N LYS A 464 -0.87 15.74 -9.30
CA LYS A 464 -1.75 16.46 -8.39
C LYS A 464 -1.76 15.82 -7.00
N LEU A 465 -1.79 14.48 -6.94
CA LEU A 465 -1.69 13.73 -5.70
C LEU A 465 -0.37 14.04 -4.98
N SER A 466 0.74 14.11 -5.71
CA SER A 466 2.06 14.44 -5.16
C SER A 466 2.10 15.84 -4.55
N GLU A 467 1.56 16.84 -5.25
CA GLU A 467 1.43 18.21 -4.73
C GLU A 467 0.62 18.27 -3.43
N PHE A 468 -0.51 17.55 -3.38
CA PHE A 468 -1.33 17.47 -2.18
C PHE A 468 -0.56 16.84 -1.00
N LEU A 469 0.11 15.70 -1.23
CA LEU A 469 0.84 15.00 -0.17
C LEU A 469 2.00 15.84 0.38
N ILE A 470 2.71 16.58 -0.47
CA ILE A 470 3.76 17.50 -0.04
C ILE A 470 3.15 18.63 0.82
N LYS A 471 2.10 19.28 0.31
CA LYS A 471 1.43 20.41 0.97
C LYS A 471 0.85 20.03 2.34
N HIS A 472 0.25 18.85 2.43
CA HIS A 472 -0.45 18.39 3.64
C HIS A 472 0.38 17.42 4.48
N SER A 473 1.69 17.29 4.22
CA SER A 473 2.55 16.29 4.87
C SER A 473 2.51 16.35 6.39
N GLY A 474 2.43 17.55 6.98
CA GLY A 474 2.32 17.74 8.45
C GLY A 474 1.04 17.20 9.09
N GLU A 475 0.00 16.88 8.31
CA GLU A 475 -1.24 16.25 8.79
C GLU A 475 -1.06 14.74 9.06
N PHE A 476 0.01 14.13 8.51
CA PHE A 476 0.25 12.70 8.59
C PHE A 476 1.26 12.33 9.67
N ARG A 477 1.19 11.08 10.12
CA ARG A 477 2.09 10.53 11.14
C ARG A 477 2.83 9.30 10.65
N HIS A 478 4.04 9.14 11.17
CA HIS A 478 4.92 8.02 10.86
C HIS A 478 5.46 7.39 12.16
N ILE A 479 6.65 6.76 12.13
CA ILE A 479 7.26 6.00 13.23
C ILE A 479 7.15 6.75 14.57
N ASN A 480 6.77 6.03 15.64
CA ASN A 480 6.46 6.55 16.98
C ASN A 480 5.28 7.55 17.02
N CYS A 481 4.40 7.53 16.02
CA CYS A 481 3.23 8.41 15.90
C CYS A 481 3.61 9.91 15.87
N ILE A 482 4.78 10.24 15.32
CA ILE A 482 5.28 11.62 15.19
C ILE A 482 4.74 12.23 13.88
N PRO A 483 4.47 13.55 13.80
CA PRO A 483 4.11 14.19 12.54
C PRO A 483 5.24 14.08 11.51
N ILE A 484 4.89 13.92 10.23
CA ILE A 484 5.87 13.96 9.14
C ILE A 484 6.37 15.39 8.98
N LYS A 485 7.69 15.58 9.12
CA LYS A 485 8.34 16.90 9.00
C LYS A 485 8.98 17.15 7.64
N GLN A 486 9.27 16.08 6.91
CA GLN A 486 9.97 16.13 5.64
C GLN A 486 9.48 14.97 4.76
N VAL A 487 9.35 15.26 3.48
CA VAL A 487 9.01 14.29 2.43
C VAL A 487 10.15 14.27 1.44
N PHE A 488 10.71 13.09 1.17
CA PHE A 488 11.74 12.93 0.14
C PHE A 488 11.08 12.63 -1.20
N HIS A 489 10.14 11.69 -1.20
CA HIS A 489 9.28 11.42 -2.33
C HIS A 489 7.85 11.04 -1.88
N PRO A 490 6.81 11.77 -2.31
CA PRO A 490 5.45 11.64 -1.76
C PRO A 490 4.82 10.25 -1.94
N ILE A 491 5.19 9.49 -2.98
CA ILE A 491 4.68 8.12 -3.21
C ILE A 491 5.69 7.04 -2.78
N HIS A 492 6.94 7.14 -3.23
CA HIS A 492 7.98 6.13 -2.93
C HIS A 492 8.43 6.06 -1.47
N ASP A 493 8.21 7.11 -0.66
CA ASP A 493 8.46 7.03 0.79
C ASP A 493 7.49 6.07 1.49
N GLN A 494 6.34 5.75 0.87
CA GLN A 494 5.28 4.87 1.41
C GLN A 494 4.83 5.24 2.82
N THR A 495 4.75 6.54 3.12
CA THR A 495 4.42 7.06 4.47
C THR A 495 2.96 7.46 4.66
N PHE A 496 2.23 7.70 3.56
CA PHE A 496 0.92 8.35 3.60
C PHE A 496 -0.25 7.37 3.60
N TYR A 497 -1.31 7.70 4.34
CA TYR A 497 -2.62 7.05 4.24
C TYR A 497 -3.70 8.13 4.24
N LEU A 498 -4.48 8.20 3.17
CA LEU A 498 -5.47 9.26 2.96
C LEU A 498 -6.78 8.89 3.63
N THR A 499 -7.05 9.51 4.78
CA THR A 499 -8.35 9.40 5.46
C THR A 499 -9.49 9.96 4.62
N ALA A 500 -10.74 9.69 5.01
CA ALA A 500 -11.93 10.28 4.38
C ALA A 500 -11.85 11.81 4.31
N GLU A 501 -11.33 12.47 5.35
CA GLU A 501 -11.12 13.92 5.38
C GLU A 501 -10.09 14.36 4.32
N HIS A 502 -8.94 13.69 4.23
CA HIS A 502 -7.94 14.02 3.21
C HIS A 502 -8.49 13.84 1.79
N LYS A 503 -9.24 12.76 1.55
CA LYS A 503 -9.87 12.49 0.26
C LYS A 503 -10.90 13.54 -0.11
N MET A 504 -11.63 14.10 0.86
CA MET A 504 -12.52 15.25 0.63
C MET A 504 -11.75 16.51 0.27
N LYS A 505 -10.61 16.79 0.93
CA LYS A 505 -9.74 17.95 0.60
C LYS A 505 -9.05 17.81 -0.76
N LEU A 506 -8.81 16.58 -1.20
CA LEU A 506 -8.21 16.26 -2.50
C LEU A 506 -9.18 16.43 -3.68
N LYS A 507 -10.50 16.41 -3.42
CA LYS A 507 -11.53 16.60 -4.45
C LYS A 507 -11.44 17.99 -5.03
#